data_AF-S8DHU1-F1
#
_entry.id   AF-S8DHU1-F1
#
_cell.length_a   1.000
_cell.length_b   1.000
_cell.length_c   1.000
_cell.angle_alpha   90.00
_cell.angle_beta   90.00
_cell.angle_gamma   90.00
#
_symmetry.space_group_name_H-M   'P 1'
#
loop_
_entity.id
_entity.type
_entity.pdbx_description
1 polymer ?
#
loop_
_entity_poly.entity_id
_entity_poly.type
_entity_poly.pdbx_seq_one_letter_code
_entity_poly.pdbx_strand_id
1 'polypeptide(L)'
;MPVASDSSCADVPIREAVRYEFTVIPGSLVSDKQFEESSVFFSTHYGIWGPLVTFSKSGTRVRMSTPKFKDQLIPDDPARTVLATCRVGDALIGQAFATTWDFEHSTAPGKKMTVGWITQLVVHNSYRRRGVATALLHNLLVSDTFRTVSVLGVASSHPATCAAVARLAQTSIGELDLDFIRNHASDVLAQTPIRYLRGAELHGSLFGGEHPAGAVSSIYTKFFIDHEEPLGVLQTFKEAGQWSLGALHEGYEFLVVVPRHGWKC
;
A
#
# COMPACT_ATOMS: atom_id res chain seq x y z
N MET A 1 -22.20 -12.13 66.07
CA MET A 1 -22.34 -12.33 64.60
C MET A 1 -21.03 -11.94 63.96
N PRO A 2 -20.25 -12.87 63.40
CA PRO A 2 -19.08 -12.53 62.58
C PRO A 2 -19.47 -12.47 61.10
N VAL A 3 -19.03 -11.41 60.43
CA VAL A 3 -19.17 -11.19 58.99
C VAL A 3 -18.15 -12.05 58.28
N ALA A 4 -18.59 -12.93 57.37
CA ALA A 4 -17.72 -13.66 56.47
C ALA A 4 -17.13 -12.70 55.44
N SER A 5 -15.81 -12.55 55.45
CA SER A 5 -15.05 -11.90 54.39
C SER A 5 -14.69 -12.96 53.34
N ASP A 6 -15.50 -13.03 52.29
CA ASP A 6 -15.22 -13.84 51.11
C ASP A 6 -14.57 -12.91 50.07
N SER A 7 -13.24 -13.00 49.92
CA SER A 7 -12.51 -12.31 48.86
C SER A 7 -11.75 -13.35 48.03
N SER A 8 -12.47 -14.09 47.18
CA SER A 8 -11.82 -14.82 46.10
C SER A 8 -11.44 -13.80 45.02
N CYS A 9 -10.17 -13.38 44.99
CA CYS A 9 -9.58 -12.81 43.79
C CYS A 9 -9.61 -13.92 42.73
N ALA A 10 -10.63 -13.90 41.87
CA ALA A 10 -10.63 -14.71 40.67
C ALA A 10 -9.45 -14.26 39.80
N ASP A 11 -8.54 -15.18 39.52
CA ASP A 11 -7.46 -15.03 38.54
C ASP A 11 -8.06 -14.57 37.21
N VAL A 12 -7.81 -13.30 36.87
CA VAL A 12 -8.06 -12.79 35.53
C VAL A 12 -7.01 -13.44 34.63
N PRO A 13 -7.40 -14.22 33.60
CA PRO A 13 -6.43 -14.84 32.72
C PRO A 13 -5.62 -13.76 32.03
N ILE A 14 -4.31 -13.74 32.29
CA ILE A 14 -3.37 -12.92 31.52
C ILE A 14 -3.47 -13.41 30.08
N ARG A 15 -4.10 -12.61 29.20
CA ARG A 15 -4.10 -12.89 27.76
C ARG A 15 -2.64 -12.94 27.31
N GLU A 16 -2.20 -14.09 26.83
CA GLU A 16 -0.87 -14.21 26.21
C GLU A 16 -0.70 -13.13 25.15
N ALA A 17 0.39 -12.38 25.24
CA ALA A 17 0.71 -11.34 24.29
C ALA A 17 0.98 -11.98 22.92
N VAL A 18 0.18 -11.59 21.91
CA VAL A 18 0.42 -12.03 20.53
C VAL A 18 1.78 -11.51 20.07
N ARG A 19 2.70 -12.43 19.77
CA ARG A 19 4.03 -12.10 19.25
C ARG A 19 3.98 -11.96 17.73
N TYR A 20 4.30 -10.77 17.23
CA TYR A 20 4.46 -10.51 15.80
C TYR A 20 5.93 -10.68 15.40
N GLU A 21 6.16 -11.45 14.35
CA GLU A 21 7.49 -11.68 13.78
C GLU A 21 7.56 -11.04 12.40
N PHE A 22 8.51 -10.12 12.22
CA PHE A 22 8.69 -9.39 10.96
C PHE A 22 9.97 -9.85 10.27
N THR A 23 9.88 -10.10 8.97
CA THR A 23 11.02 -10.50 8.14
C THR A 23 11.06 -9.66 6.88
N VAL A 24 12.27 -9.34 6.42
CA VAL A 24 12.51 -8.62 5.16
C VAL A 24 13.39 -9.51 4.27
N ILE A 25 12.96 -9.73 3.04
CA ILE A 25 13.58 -10.65 2.10
C ILE A 25 13.84 -9.89 0.79
N PRO A 26 15.11 -9.79 0.33
CA PRO A 26 15.43 -9.26 -0.99
C PRO A 26 14.69 -10.06 -2.07
N GLY A 27 14.20 -9.39 -3.11
CA GLY A 27 13.39 -9.99 -4.18
C GLY A 27 14.08 -11.15 -4.89
N SER A 28 15.40 -11.06 -5.05
CA SER A 28 16.24 -12.14 -5.60
C SER A 28 16.31 -13.40 -4.72
N LEU A 29 15.96 -13.29 -3.44
CA LEU A 29 15.94 -14.38 -2.47
C LEU A 29 14.52 -14.85 -2.11
N VAL A 30 13.49 -14.25 -2.70
CA VAL A 30 12.11 -14.72 -2.50
C VAL A 30 11.93 -16.02 -3.25
N SER A 31 11.69 -17.11 -2.52
CA SER A 31 11.47 -18.44 -3.08
C SER A 31 10.13 -18.56 -3.79
N ASP A 32 9.99 -19.54 -4.69
CA ASP A 32 8.71 -19.83 -5.34
C ASP A 32 7.59 -20.16 -4.35
N LYS A 33 7.93 -20.85 -3.25
CA LYS A 33 6.98 -21.14 -2.16
C LYS A 33 6.48 -19.86 -1.49
N GLN A 34 7.34 -18.86 -1.28
CA GLN A 34 6.93 -17.58 -0.72
C GLN A 34 6.07 -16.78 -1.70
N PHE A 35 6.38 -16.81 -2.99
CA PHE A 35 5.50 -16.20 -4.00
C PHE A 35 4.12 -16.88 -4.06
N GLU A 36 4.08 -18.21 -3.95
CA GLU A 36 2.83 -18.97 -3.88
C GLU A 36 2.03 -18.64 -2.63
N GLU A 37 2.65 -18.65 -1.45
CA GLU A 37 2.00 -18.25 -0.20
C GLU A 37 1.46 -16.82 -0.32
N SER A 38 2.24 -15.90 -0.90
CA SER A 38 1.84 -14.52 -1.09
C SER A 38 0.67 -14.32 -2.05
N SER A 39 0.61 -15.09 -3.13
CA SER A 39 -0.49 -15.02 -4.10
C SER A 39 -1.79 -15.58 -3.51
N VAL A 40 -1.70 -16.65 -2.73
CA VAL A 40 -2.83 -17.23 -1.97
C VAL A 40 -3.31 -16.26 -0.89
N PHE A 41 -2.38 -15.66 -0.14
CA PHE A 41 -2.69 -14.70 0.90
C PHE A 41 -3.38 -13.45 0.35
N PHE A 42 -2.87 -12.91 -0.77
CA PHE A 42 -3.53 -11.84 -1.51
C PHE A 42 -4.94 -12.25 -1.93
N SER A 43 -5.09 -13.40 -2.58
CA SER A 43 -6.38 -13.89 -3.09
C SER A 43 -7.42 -14.13 -2.00
N THR A 44 -6.97 -14.36 -0.77
CA THR A 44 -7.84 -14.59 0.40
C THR A 44 -8.22 -13.28 1.09
N HIS A 45 -7.29 -12.33 1.24
CA HIS A 45 -7.45 -11.18 2.15
C HIS A 45 -7.45 -9.81 1.48
N TYR A 46 -7.17 -9.69 0.18
CA TYR A 46 -7.09 -8.39 -0.47
C TYR A 46 -8.45 -7.69 -0.56
N GLY A 47 -9.37 -8.25 -1.35
CA GLY A 47 -10.67 -7.63 -1.61
C GLY A 47 -11.58 -8.53 -2.43
N ILE A 48 -12.72 -7.97 -2.81
CA ILE A 48 -13.71 -8.58 -3.73
C ILE A 48 -13.90 -7.67 -4.93
N TRP A 49 -14.38 -8.21 -6.05
CA TRP A 49 -14.73 -7.41 -7.21
C TRP A 49 -16.00 -6.59 -6.98
N GLY A 50 -15.98 -5.35 -7.46
CA GLY A 50 -17.11 -4.44 -7.40
C GLY A 50 -18.14 -4.71 -8.51
N PRO A 51 -19.24 -3.95 -8.53
CA PRO A 51 -20.34 -4.14 -9.48
C PRO A 51 -19.95 -3.94 -10.96
N LEU A 52 -18.94 -3.12 -11.26
CA LEU A 52 -18.57 -2.76 -12.63
C LEU A 52 -17.52 -3.70 -13.25
N VAL A 53 -17.13 -4.78 -12.57
CA VAL A 53 -16.22 -5.78 -13.14
C VAL A 53 -16.88 -6.49 -14.33
N THR A 54 -16.18 -6.60 -15.45
CA THR A 54 -16.71 -7.24 -16.68
C THR A 54 -16.13 -8.63 -16.94
N PHE A 55 -14.96 -8.93 -16.37
CA PHE A 55 -14.22 -10.18 -16.59
C PHE A 55 -14.34 -11.17 -15.43
N SER A 56 -15.09 -10.83 -14.38
CA SER A 56 -15.31 -11.67 -13.21
C SER A 56 -16.71 -11.46 -12.65
N LYS A 57 -17.06 -12.14 -11.56
CA LYS A 57 -18.34 -11.98 -10.88
C LYS A 57 -18.20 -10.99 -9.73
N SER A 58 -19.06 -9.97 -9.71
CA SER A 58 -19.18 -9.05 -8.58
C SER A 58 -19.40 -9.80 -7.26
N GLY A 59 -18.80 -9.30 -6.18
CA GLY A 59 -18.85 -9.89 -4.84
C GLY A 59 -17.93 -11.11 -4.64
N THR A 60 -17.27 -11.61 -5.69
CA THR A 60 -16.29 -12.69 -5.56
C THR A 60 -14.89 -12.15 -5.26
N ARG A 61 -14.04 -12.98 -4.63
CA ARG A 61 -12.66 -12.59 -4.28
C ARG A 61 -11.86 -12.22 -5.51
N VAL A 62 -11.08 -11.15 -5.39
CA VAL A 62 -10.01 -10.84 -6.33
C VAL A 62 -8.96 -11.94 -6.22
N ARG A 63 -8.85 -12.80 -7.24
CA ARG A 63 -7.88 -13.90 -7.26
C ARG A 63 -6.80 -13.64 -8.28
N MET A 64 -5.57 -13.98 -7.90
CA MET A 64 -4.41 -13.88 -8.77
C MET A 64 -3.57 -15.15 -8.62
N SER A 65 -3.31 -15.83 -9.74
CA SER A 65 -2.38 -16.95 -9.76
C SER A 65 -0.95 -16.46 -9.50
N THR A 66 -0.07 -17.32 -8.99
CA THR A 66 1.33 -16.96 -8.74
C THR A 66 2.04 -16.36 -9.96
N PRO A 67 1.89 -16.89 -11.20
CA PRO A 67 2.48 -16.26 -12.38
C PRO A 67 1.94 -14.84 -12.63
N LYS A 68 0.62 -14.64 -12.52
CA LYS A 68 0.01 -13.31 -12.69
C LYS A 68 0.41 -12.35 -11.57
N PHE A 69 0.59 -12.85 -10.34
CA PHE A 69 1.06 -12.07 -9.19
C PHE A 69 2.47 -11.54 -9.43
N LYS A 70 3.38 -12.41 -9.87
CA LYS A 70 4.73 -12.01 -10.27
C LYS A 70 4.67 -10.99 -11.42
N ASP A 71 3.98 -11.33 -12.50
CA ASP A 71 3.87 -10.49 -13.69
C ASP A 71 3.36 -9.06 -13.41
N GLN A 72 2.32 -8.94 -12.58
CA GLN A 72 1.69 -7.64 -12.35
C GLN A 72 2.46 -6.80 -11.33
N LEU A 73 2.96 -7.42 -10.25
CA LEU A 73 3.41 -6.70 -9.06
C LEU A 73 4.93 -6.66 -8.89
N ILE A 74 5.67 -7.49 -9.64
CA ILE A 74 7.11 -7.65 -9.53
C ILE A 74 7.70 -7.36 -10.92
N PRO A 75 8.75 -6.52 -11.02
CA PRO A 75 9.50 -6.38 -12.26
C PRO A 75 10.09 -7.72 -12.71
N ASP A 76 10.39 -7.81 -14.01
CA ASP A 76 11.05 -8.99 -14.60
C ASP A 76 12.39 -9.32 -13.90
N ASP A 77 13.14 -8.29 -13.49
CA ASP A 77 14.28 -8.41 -12.59
C ASP A 77 13.89 -8.02 -11.14
N PRO A 78 13.81 -8.98 -10.20
CA PRO A 78 13.42 -8.70 -8.83
C PRO A 78 14.57 -8.17 -7.96
N ALA A 79 15.76 -7.87 -8.49
CA ALA A 79 16.91 -7.40 -7.71
C ALA A 79 16.62 -6.12 -6.89
N ARG A 80 15.72 -5.27 -7.39
CA ARG A 80 15.28 -4.03 -6.72
C ARG A 80 13.96 -4.16 -5.95
N THR A 81 13.45 -5.37 -5.83
CA THR A 81 12.23 -5.69 -5.08
C THR A 81 12.57 -6.15 -3.67
N VAL A 82 11.68 -5.90 -2.72
CA VAL A 82 11.75 -6.40 -1.35
C VAL A 82 10.37 -6.91 -0.92
N LEU A 83 10.37 -8.05 -0.24
CA LEU A 83 9.20 -8.60 0.45
C LEU A 83 9.38 -8.38 1.96
N ALA A 84 8.46 -7.69 2.60
CA ALA A 84 8.29 -7.70 4.04
C ALA A 84 7.12 -8.60 4.42
N THR A 85 7.30 -9.47 5.42
CA THR A 85 6.23 -10.32 5.98
C THR A 85 6.06 -10.07 7.47
N CYS A 86 4.86 -10.36 7.95
CA CYS A 86 4.52 -10.38 9.37
C CYS A 86 3.82 -11.70 9.68
N ARG A 87 4.27 -12.40 10.71
CA ARG A 87 3.72 -13.69 11.14
C ARG A 87 3.35 -13.71 12.62
N VAL A 88 2.43 -14.61 12.94
CA VAL A 88 2.12 -15.05 14.32
C VAL A 88 2.27 -16.57 14.32
N GLY A 89 3.34 -17.07 14.94
CA GLY A 89 3.80 -18.44 14.71
C GLY A 89 4.08 -18.65 13.21
N ASP A 90 3.58 -19.75 12.64
CA ASP A 90 3.77 -20.05 11.22
C ASP A 90 2.82 -19.28 10.28
N ALA A 91 1.77 -18.66 10.82
CA ALA A 91 0.72 -18.05 10.01
C ALA A 91 1.15 -16.69 9.45
N LEU A 92 1.03 -16.51 8.13
CA LEU A 92 1.16 -15.19 7.49
C LEU A 92 -0.03 -14.32 7.91
N ILE A 93 0.24 -13.16 8.52
CA ILE A 93 -0.82 -12.21 8.90
C ILE A 93 -0.70 -10.87 8.17
N GLY A 94 0.42 -10.63 7.48
CA GLY A 94 0.56 -9.49 6.59
C GLY A 94 1.79 -9.62 5.70
N GLN A 95 1.70 -8.99 4.53
CA GLN A 95 2.80 -8.90 3.58
C GLN A 95 2.79 -7.55 2.88
N ALA A 96 3.98 -7.11 2.46
CA ALA A 96 4.14 -5.97 1.60
C ALA A 96 5.25 -6.26 0.58
N PHE A 97 4.95 -6.04 -0.70
CA PHE A 97 5.96 -5.96 -1.74
C PHE A 97 6.21 -4.51 -2.09
N ALA A 98 7.48 -4.18 -2.30
CA ALA A 98 7.87 -2.88 -2.78
C ALA A 98 9.10 -2.98 -3.68
N THR A 99 9.18 -2.06 -4.64
CA THR A 99 10.19 -2.06 -5.69
C THR A 99 10.80 -0.68 -5.81
N THR A 100 12.10 -0.62 -6.10
CA THR A 100 12.76 0.66 -6.43
C THR A 100 13.12 0.75 -7.90
N TRP A 101 13.09 1.95 -8.45
CA TRP A 101 13.70 2.29 -9.74
C TRP A 101 14.20 3.73 -9.72
N ASP A 102 15.10 4.04 -10.64
CA ASP A 102 15.56 5.42 -10.82
C ASP A 102 14.73 6.08 -11.90
N PHE A 103 14.47 7.36 -11.71
CA PHE A 103 13.82 8.19 -12.70
C PHE A 103 14.56 9.52 -12.81
N GLU A 104 14.55 10.08 -14.02
CA GLU A 104 15.00 11.45 -14.26
C GLU A 104 13.79 12.36 -14.42
N HIS A 105 13.87 13.54 -13.81
CA HIS A 105 12.83 14.55 -13.97
C HIS A 105 12.96 15.18 -15.36
N SER A 106 11.88 15.20 -16.12
CA SER A 106 11.82 15.75 -17.48
C SER A 106 12.30 17.20 -17.59
N THR A 107 12.16 17.99 -16.52
CA THR A 107 12.56 19.41 -16.49
C THR A 107 13.94 19.65 -15.85
N ALA A 108 14.58 18.63 -15.28
CA ALA A 108 15.91 18.72 -14.67
C ALA A 108 16.80 17.53 -15.10
N PRO A 109 17.24 17.49 -16.39
CA PRO A 109 18.04 16.39 -16.92
C PRO A 109 19.33 16.20 -16.13
N GLY A 110 19.72 14.94 -15.90
CA GLY A 110 20.95 14.59 -15.18
C GLY A 110 20.81 14.50 -13.65
N LYS A 111 19.69 14.94 -13.06
CA LYS A 111 19.38 14.66 -11.65
C LYS A 111 18.55 13.39 -11.54
N LYS A 112 19.20 12.29 -11.18
CA LYS A 112 18.53 11.01 -10.91
C LYS A 112 17.96 10.99 -9.50
N MET A 113 16.71 10.56 -9.40
CA MET A 113 16.02 10.31 -8.14
C MET A 113 15.64 8.83 -8.10
N THR A 114 15.63 8.24 -6.90
CA THR A 114 15.21 6.86 -6.71
C THR A 114 13.84 6.83 -6.05
N VAL A 115 12.87 6.23 -6.72
CA VAL A 115 11.56 5.98 -6.14
C VAL A 115 11.54 4.60 -5.48
N GLY A 116 10.88 4.51 -4.33
CA GLY A 116 10.47 3.28 -3.69
C GLY A 116 8.96 3.18 -3.70
N TRP A 117 8.44 2.23 -4.45
CA TRP A 117 7.02 2.08 -4.69
C TRP A 117 6.47 0.86 -3.98
N ILE A 118 5.37 1.03 -3.25
CA ILE A 118 4.64 -0.08 -2.64
C ILE A 118 3.74 -0.70 -3.72
N THR A 119 4.11 -1.88 -4.23
CA THR A 119 3.34 -2.56 -5.28
C THR A 119 2.18 -3.34 -4.72
N GLN A 120 2.31 -3.82 -3.48
CA GLN A 120 1.27 -4.58 -2.81
C GLN A 120 1.41 -4.45 -1.29
N LEU A 121 0.28 -4.33 -0.61
CA LEU A 121 0.19 -4.35 0.84
C LEU A 121 -1.11 -5.06 1.24
N VAL A 122 -1.01 -6.20 1.93
CA VAL A 122 -2.17 -6.93 2.45
C VAL A 122 -1.94 -7.27 3.90
N VAL A 123 -2.95 -7.01 4.71
CA VAL A 123 -3.02 -7.46 6.09
C VAL A 123 -4.26 -8.31 6.25
N HIS A 124 -4.10 -9.45 6.91
CA HIS A 124 -5.18 -10.36 7.25
C HIS A 124 -6.30 -9.57 7.95
N ASN A 125 -7.55 -9.75 7.51
CA ASN A 125 -8.71 -8.95 7.96
C ASN A 125 -8.83 -8.85 9.49
N SER A 126 -8.70 -9.96 10.22
CA SER A 126 -8.74 -10.02 11.70
C SER A 126 -7.60 -9.26 12.41
N TYR A 127 -6.54 -8.89 11.69
CA TYR A 127 -5.35 -8.20 12.20
C TYR A 127 -5.24 -6.75 11.68
N ARG A 128 -6.22 -6.28 10.89
CA ARG A 128 -6.27 -4.87 10.46
C ARG A 128 -6.49 -3.94 11.65
N ARG A 129 -6.08 -2.67 11.49
CA ARG A 129 -6.12 -1.62 12.53
C ARG A 129 -5.27 -1.90 13.79
N ARG A 130 -4.27 -2.79 13.70
CA ARG A 130 -3.32 -3.10 14.79
C ARG A 130 -1.87 -2.65 14.50
N GLY A 131 -1.69 -1.71 13.58
CA GLY A 131 -0.36 -1.20 13.22
C GLY A 131 0.49 -2.11 12.31
N VAL A 132 0.03 -3.32 11.98
CA VAL A 132 0.78 -4.30 11.14
C VAL A 132 1.23 -3.71 9.80
N ALA A 133 0.33 -3.03 9.08
CA ALA A 133 0.64 -2.39 7.80
C ALA A 133 1.79 -1.38 7.91
N THR A 134 1.76 -0.55 8.95
CA THR A 134 2.82 0.43 9.22
C THR A 134 4.14 -0.25 9.55
N ALA A 135 4.11 -1.28 10.39
CA ALA A 135 5.32 -2.01 10.76
C ALA A 135 5.96 -2.71 9.56
N LEU A 136 5.16 -3.32 8.66
CA LEU A 136 5.64 -3.88 7.40
C LEU A 136 6.34 -2.82 6.54
N LEU A 137 5.68 -1.69 6.34
CA LEU A 137 6.20 -0.58 5.54
C LEU A 137 7.48 0.04 6.15
N HIS A 138 7.55 0.17 7.47
CA HIS A 138 8.76 0.63 8.16
C HIS A 138 9.93 -0.35 7.96
N ASN A 139 9.68 -1.66 8.06
CA ASN A 139 10.69 -2.68 7.81
C ASN A 139 11.22 -2.62 6.35
N LEU A 140 10.35 -2.33 5.38
CA LEU A 140 10.79 -2.07 4.00
C LEU A 140 11.74 -0.87 3.92
N LEU A 141 11.42 0.26 4.57
CA LEU A 141 12.23 1.49 4.49
C LEU A 141 13.66 1.37 5.03
N VAL A 142 13.86 0.50 6.02
CA VAL A 142 15.18 0.29 6.65
C VAL A 142 16.01 -0.80 5.95
N SER A 143 15.44 -1.46 4.94
CA SER A 143 16.16 -2.41 4.10
C SER A 143 17.24 -1.71 3.26
N ASP A 144 18.29 -2.44 2.91
CA ASP A 144 19.38 -1.88 2.11
C ASP A 144 18.92 -1.39 0.74
N THR A 145 17.98 -2.11 0.10
CA THR A 145 17.37 -1.72 -1.19
C THR A 145 16.66 -0.36 -1.11
N PHE A 146 16.06 -0.02 0.03
CA PHE A 146 15.33 1.23 0.21
C PHE A 146 16.18 2.35 0.81
N ARG A 147 17.45 2.11 1.15
CA ARG A 147 18.31 3.11 1.80
C ARG A 147 18.51 4.38 0.95
N THR A 148 18.55 4.25 -0.37
CA THR A 148 18.78 5.36 -1.32
C THR A 148 17.50 5.99 -1.84
N VAL A 149 16.33 5.50 -1.44
CA VAL A 149 15.03 6.01 -1.91
C VAL A 149 14.82 7.45 -1.46
N SER A 150 14.61 8.35 -2.43
CA SER A 150 14.30 9.76 -2.24
C SER A 150 12.82 10.09 -2.43
N VAL A 151 12.05 9.21 -3.06
CA VAL A 151 10.60 9.37 -3.31
C VAL A 151 9.86 8.10 -2.91
N LEU A 152 8.76 8.22 -2.17
CA LEU A 152 7.86 7.10 -1.89
C LEU A 152 6.59 7.22 -2.73
N GLY A 153 6.09 6.10 -3.23
CA GLY A 153 4.87 6.10 -4.02
C GLY A 153 3.98 4.88 -3.79
N VAL A 154 2.69 5.06 -4.03
CA VAL A 154 1.70 3.99 -4.07
C VAL A 154 0.48 4.42 -4.90
N ALA A 155 -0.09 3.47 -5.64
CA ALA A 155 -1.46 3.54 -6.15
C ALA A 155 -2.30 2.59 -5.31
N SER A 156 -3.34 3.10 -4.64
CA SER A 156 -4.23 2.27 -3.84
C SER A 156 -5.62 2.85 -3.73
N SER A 157 -6.64 2.01 -3.86
CA SER A 157 -8.02 2.36 -3.50
C SER A 157 -8.22 2.57 -1.99
N HIS A 158 -7.32 2.05 -1.14
CA HIS A 158 -7.55 2.03 0.30
C HIS A 158 -6.89 3.24 1.01
N PRO A 159 -7.67 4.13 1.67
CA PRO A 159 -7.14 5.35 2.31
C PRO A 159 -6.08 5.09 3.39
N ALA A 160 -6.26 4.04 4.19
CA ALA A 160 -5.28 3.63 5.20
C ALA A 160 -3.89 3.30 4.60
N THR A 161 -3.82 2.73 3.40
CA THR A 161 -2.54 2.48 2.70
C THR A 161 -1.87 3.80 2.32
N CYS A 162 -2.64 4.71 1.72
CA CYS A 162 -2.16 6.05 1.34
C CYS A 162 -1.63 6.81 2.56
N ALA A 163 -2.39 6.79 3.67
CA ALA A 163 -2.00 7.42 4.92
C ALA A 163 -0.75 6.78 5.56
N ALA A 164 -0.59 5.46 5.44
CA ALA A 164 0.60 4.79 5.93
C ALA A 164 1.85 5.20 5.14
N VAL A 165 1.77 5.32 3.81
CA VAL A 165 2.87 5.79 2.96
C VAL A 165 3.18 7.28 3.21
N ALA A 166 2.18 8.14 3.40
CA ALA A 166 2.40 9.53 3.81
C ALA A 166 3.21 9.61 5.13
N ARG A 167 2.82 8.80 6.12
CA ARG A 167 3.52 8.77 7.41
C ARG A 167 4.95 8.24 7.33
N LEU A 168 5.23 7.30 6.41
CA LEU A 168 6.60 6.88 6.12
C LEU A 168 7.49 8.02 5.64
N ALA A 169 6.92 8.97 4.89
CA ALA A 169 7.58 10.19 4.45
C ALA A 169 7.62 11.30 5.52
N GLN A 170 7.18 10.99 6.76
CA GLN A 170 7.07 11.93 7.87
C GLN A 170 6.12 13.10 7.59
N THR A 171 5.07 12.85 6.81
CA THR A 171 3.97 13.80 6.58
C THR A 171 2.62 13.16 6.91
N SER A 172 1.57 13.98 6.97
CA SER A 172 0.18 13.52 7.11
C SER A 172 -0.50 13.49 5.73
N ILE A 173 -1.51 12.63 5.59
CA ILE A 173 -2.27 12.51 4.33
C ILE A 173 -3.14 13.73 4.03
N GLY A 174 -3.45 14.56 5.03
CA GLY A 174 -4.13 15.85 4.83
C GLY A 174 -3.19 16.97 4.35
N GLU A 175 -1.88 16.82 4.57
CA GLU A 175 -0.87 17.86 4.33
C GLU A 175 0.14 17.43 3.25
N LEU A 176 -0.30 16.59 2.31
CA LEU A 176 0.54 16.20 1.19
C LEU A 176 0.92 17.41 0.35
N ASP A 177 2.19 17.45 -0.07
CA ASP A 177 2.66 18.39 -1.08
C ASP A 177 2.10 17.98 -2.44
N LEU A 178 0.93 18.53 -2.77
CA LEU A 178 0.25 18.25 -4.04
C LEU A 178 1.04 18.78 -5.24
N ASP A 179 1.84 19.84 -5.06
CA ASP A 179 2.69 20.35 -6.14
C ASP A 179 3.81 19.37 -6.46
N PHE A 180 4.40 18.72 -5.45
CA PHE A 180 5.34 17.62 -5.66
C PHE A 180 4.70 16.48 -6.47
N ILE A 181 3.49 16.05 -6.10
CA ILE A 181 2.78 15.02 -6.86
C ILE A 181 2.56 15.47 -8.31
N ARG A 182 2.07 16.70 -8.53
CA ARG A 182 1.84 17.27 -9.87
C ARG A 182 3.10 17.21 -10.74
N ASN A 183 4.23 17.59 -10.15
CA ASN A 183 5.49 17.74 -10.88
C ASN A 183 6.22 16.41 -11.13
N HIS A 184 6.01 15.40 -10.29
CA HIS A 184 6.80 14.15 -10.35
C HIS A 184 6.02 12.91 -10.76
N ALA A 185 4.70 12.86 -10.58
CA ALA A 185 3.90 11.65 -10.82
C ALA A 185 4.04 11.11 -12.26
N SER A 186 4.01 12.00 -13.25
CA SER A 186 4.12 11.62 -14.67
C SER A 186 5.46 10.93 -14.96
N ASP A 187 6.58 11.53 -14.53
CA ASP A 187 7.92 10.99 -14.78
C ASP A 187 8.17 9.67 -14.03
N VAL A 188 7.66 9.56 -12.79
CA VAL A 188 7.73 8.34 -11.98
C VAL A 188 7.02 7.18 -12.69
N LEU A 189 5.80 7.42 -13.21
CA LEU A 189 5.00 6.40 -13.88
C LEU A 189 5.50 6.08 -15.29
N ALA A 190 5.97 7.08 -16.05
CA ALA A 190 6.52 6.87 -17.39
C ALA A 190 7.74 5.93 -17.38
N GLN A 191 8.50 5.93 -16.28
CA GLN A 191 9.71 5.13 -16.10
C GLN A 191 9.48 3.88 -15.22
N THR A 192 8.23 3.53 -14.93
CA THR A 192 7.92 2.39 -14.05
C THR A 192 8.28 1.04 -14.67
N PRO A 193 8.96 0.15 -13.93
CA PRO A 193 9.15 -1.23 -14.35
C PRO A 193 7.92 -2.10 -14.08
N ILE A 194 6.94 -1.61 -13.30
CA ILE A 194 5.78 -2.38 -12.84
C ILE A 194 4.71 -2.43 -13.92
N ARG A 195 4.34 -3.65 -14.35
CA ARG A 195 3.48 -3.83 -15.54
C ARG A 195 2.07 -3.24 -15.37
N TYR A 196 1.43 -3.39 -14.21
CA TYR A 196 0.05 -2.91 -14.02
C TYR A 196 -0.08 -1.37 -14.05
N LEU A 197 1.02 -0.66 -13.77
CA LEU A 197 1.08 0.81 -13.80
C LEU A 197 1.48 1.35 -15.17
N ARG A 198 2.03 0.50 -16.04
CA ARG A 198 2.54 0.93 -17.35
C ARG A 198 1.37 1.41 -18.21
N GLY A 199 1.42 2.68 -18.60
CA GLY A 199 0.37 3.31 -19.40
C GLY A 199 -0.92 3.60 -18.65
N ALA A 200 -0.93 3.52 -17.31
CA ALA A 200 -2.05 3.98 -16.52
C ALA A 200 -2.14 5.52 -16.55
N GLU A 201 -3.36 6.03 -16.65
CA GLU A 201 -3.62 7.45 -16.90
C GLU A 201 -3.78 8.23 -15.60
N LEU A 202 -3.13 9.39 -15.49
CA LEU A 202 -3.20 10.30 -14.35
C LEU A 202 -4.46 11.16 -14.43
N HIS A 203 -5.38 10.99 -13.47
CA HIS A 203 -6.67 11.68 -13.46
C HIS A 203 -6.88 12.44 -12.15
N GLY A 204 -7.63 13.54 -12.25
CA GLY A 204 -7.98 14.39 -11.12
C GLY A 204 -7.61 15.84 -11.38
N SER A 205 -8.16 16.73 -10.56
CA SER A 205 -7.95 18.17 -10.71
C SER A 205 -6.49 18.58 -10.66
N LEU A 206 -5.62 17.74 -10.07
CA LEU A 206 -4.19 17.99 -10.01
C LEU A 206 -3.48 17.89 -11.35
N PHE A 207 -3.97 17.06 -12.27
CA PHE A 207 -3.30 16.74 -13.54
C PHE A 207 -3.98 17.42 -14.75
N GLY A 208 -5.11 18.09 -14.55
CA GLY A 208 -5.92 18.67 -15.62
C GLY A 208 -6.69 17.62 -16.42
N GLY A 209 -7.16 18.01 -17.61
CA GLY A 209 -7.94 17.13 -18.50
C GLY A 209 -9.32 16.75 -17.96
N GLU A 210 -10.01 15.87 -18.70
CA GLU A 210 -11.28 15.28 -18.24
C GLU A 210 -11.01 14.28 -17.13
N HIS A 211 -11.70 14.44 -16.00
CA HIS A 211 -11.57 13.55 -14.85
C HIS A 211 -12.88 13.48 -14.07
N PRO A 212 -13.09 12.41 -13.29
CA PRO A 212 -14.26 12.29 -12.43
C PRO A 212 -14.35 13.43 -11.41
N ALA A 213 -15.57 13.94 -11.19
CA ALA A 213 -15.80 15.05 -10.27
C ALA A 213 -15.26 14.77 -8.87
N GLY A 214 -14.57 15.75 -8.29
CA GLY A 214 -14.01 15.66 -6.94
C GLY A 214 -12.77 14.79 -6.78
N ALA A 215 -12.27 14.13 -7.84
CA ALA A 215 -10.94 13.50 -7.82
C ALA A 215 -9.85 14.58 -7.80
N VAL A 216 -8.85 14.45 -6.93
CA VAL A 216 -7.70 15.37 -6.87
C VAL A 216 -6.46 14.71 -7.42
N SER A 217 -6.02 13.59 -6.83
CA SER A 217 -4.87 12.82 -7.30
C SER A 217 -5.22 11.34 -7.37
N SER A 218 -5.51 10.88 -8.59
CA SER A 218 -5.94 9.52 -8.87
C SER A 218 -5.25 8.97 -10.11
N ILE A 219 -5.28 7.65 -10.25
CA ILE A 219 -4.77 6.93 -11.40
C ILE A 219 -5.82 5.93 -11.88
N TYR A 220 -6.04 5.87 -13.20
CA TYR A 220 -7.00 4.95 -13.79
C TYR A 220 -6.34 3.59 -14.10
N THR A 221 -6.45 2.65 -13.16
CA THR A 221 -5.85 1.31 -13.28
C THR A 221 -6.82 0.26 -13.82
N LYS A 222 -8.08 0.64 -14.08
CA LYS A 222 -9.16 -0.26 -14.53
C LYS A 222 -9.41 -1.40 -13.53
N PHE A 223 -9.10 -1.14 -12.26
CA PHE A 223 -9.17 -2.12 -11.20
C PHE A 223 -10.46 -1.96 -10.40
N PHE A 224 -11.53 -2.57 -10.92
CA PHE A 224 -12.91 -2.42 -10.44
C PHE A 224 -13.20 -3.26 -9.18
N ILE A 225 -12.51 -2.98 -8.08
CA ILE A 225 -12.78 -3.63 -6.79
C ILE A 225 -13.98 -3.00 -6.10
N ASP A 226 -14.54 -3.74 -5.15
CA ASP A 226 -15.52 -3.19 -4.25
C ASP A 226 -14.90 -2.10 -3.35
N HIS A 227 -15.61 -0.99 -3.27
CA HIS A 227 -15.18 0.20 -2.54
C HIS A 227 -15.93 0.43 -1.22
N GLU A 228 -16.77 -0.49 -0.75
CA GLU A 228 -17.55 -0.30 0.49
C GLU A 228 -16.65 -0.04 1.69
N GLU A 229 -15.69 -0.94 1.96
CA GLU A 229 -14.72 -0.76 3.05
C GLU A 229 -13.81 0.46 2.81
N PRO A 230 -13.17 0.64 1.63
CA PRO A 230 -12.38 1.83 1.34
C PRO A 230 -13.12 3.16 1.56
N LEU A 231 -14.38 3.28 1.11
CA LEU A 231 -15.18 4.49 1.26
C LEU A 231 -15.57 4.75 2.72
N GLY A 232 -15.88 3.70 3.47
CA GLY A 232 -16.11 3.82 4.92
C GLY A 232 -14.89 4.38 5.65
N VAL A 233 -13.69 3.92 5.31
CA VAL A 233 -12.43 4.46 5.87
C VAL A 233 -12.13 5.87 5.33
N LEU A 234 -12.44 6.15 4.07
CA LEU A 234 -12.24 7.48 3.48
C LEU A 234 -13.05 8.54 4.23
N GLN A 235 -14.27 8.19 4.61
CA GLN A 235 -15.17 9.09 5.32
C GLN A 235 -14.60 9.52 6.68
N THR A 236 -13.94 8.61 7.41
CA THR A 236 -13.33 8.98 8.71
C THR A 236 -12.18 9.97 8.56
N PHE A 237 -11.37 9.86 7.49
CA PHE A 237 -10.33 10.85 7.20
C PHE A 237 -10.92 12.20 6.79
N LYS A 238 -12.01 12.20 6.00
CA LYS A 238 -12.69 13.44 5.58
C LYS A 238 -13.32 14.17 6.76
N GLU A 239 -14.00 13.47 7.67
CA GLU A 239 -14.59 14.04 8.88
C GLU A 239 -13.55 14.62 9.83
N ALA A 240 -12.37 14.01 9.89
CA ALA A 240 -11.23 14.54 10.65
C ALA A 240 -10.52 15.72 9.96
N GLY A 241 -10.90 16.08 8.71
CA GLY A 241 -10.20 17.10 7.93
C GLY A 241 -8.80 16.67 7.46
N GLN A 242 -8.53 15.36 7.39
CA GLN A 242 -7.21 14.78 7.15
C GLN A 242 -7.11 14.11 5.77
N TRP A 243 -7.79 14.63 4.74
CA TRP A 243 -7.79 14.02 3.41
C TRP A 243 -7.57 15.01 2.27
N SER A 244 -6.55 14.78 1.44
CA SER A 244 -6.17 15.67 0.33
C SER A 244 -6.35 15.09 -1.09
N LEU A 245 -6.57 13.78 -1.22
CA LEU A 245 -6.54 13.10 -2.54
C LEU A 245 -7.88 13.11 -3.30
N GLY A 246 -8.94 13.65 -2.68
CA GLY A 246 -10.27 13.77 -3.31
C GLY A 246 -11.14 12.53 -3.19
N ALA A 247 -12.04 12.34 -4.15
CA ALA A 247 -12.99 11.22 -4.20
C ALA A 247 -12.38 9.98 -4.87
N LEU A 248 -12.76 8.79 -4.36
CA LEU A 248 -12.47 7.50 -4.99
C LEU A 248 -13.58 7.19 -6.00
N HIS A 249 -13.20 6.75 -7.19
CA HIS A 249 -14.12 6.38 -8.28
C HIS A 249 -13.86 4.95 -8.73
N GLU A 250 -14.87 4.32 -9.34
CA GLU A 250 -14.76 2.94 -9.84
C GLU A 250 -13.66 2.78 -10.90
N GLY A 251 -12.80 1.77 -10.72
CA GLY A 251 -11.66 1.51 -11.59
C GLY A 251 -10.47 2.47 -11.39
N TYR A 252 -10.58 3.40 -10.45
CA TYR A 252 -9.51 4.31 -10.04
C TYR A 252 -8.89 3.89 -8.72
N GLU A 253 -7.66 4.31 -8.54
CA GLU A 253 -6.97 4.26 -7.26
C GLU A 253 -6.46 5.66 -6.91
N PHE A 254 -6.34 5.95 -5.62
CA PHE A 254 -5.66 7.17 -5.19
C PHE A 254 -4.17 7.05 -5.51
N LEU A 255 -3.57 8.18 -5.88
CA LEU A 255 -2.14 8.26 -6.15
C LEU A 255 -1.43 9.06 -5.06
N VAL A 256 -0.40 8.46 -4.48
CA VAL A 256 0.52 9.13 -3.57
C VAL A 256 1.92 9.07 -4.18
N VAL A 257 2.57 10.22 -4.29
CA VAL A 257 3.98 10.38 -4.67
C VAL A 257 4.56 11.47 -3.78
N VAL A 258 5.45 11.11 -2.85
CA VAL A 258 5.91 12.03 -1.81
C VAL A 258 7.43 11.98 -1.67
N PRO A 259 8.09 13.12 -1.38
CA PRO A 259 9.52 13.10 -1.08
C PRO A 259 9.75 12.38 0.25
N ARG A 260 10.79 11.57 0.34
CA ARG A 260 11.22 11.01 1.63
C ARG A 260 12.00 12.07 2.39
N HIS A 261 11.52 12.41 3.60
CA HIS A 261 12.22 13.35 4.49
C HIS A 261 13.70 12.96 4.67
N GLY A 262 14.59 13.93 4.50
CA GLY A 262 16.05 13.76 4.51
C GLY A 262 16.74 14.01 3.16
N TRP A 263 15.99 14.12 2.06
CA TRP A 263 16.51 14.52 0.76
C TRP A 263 16.27 16.01 0.51
N LYS A 264 17.35 16.81 0.42
CA LYS A 264 17.26 18.17 -0.09
C LYS A 264 17.38 18.12 -1.61
N CYS A 265 16.40 18.69 -2.30
CA CYS A 265 16.48 18.94 -3.74
C CYS A 265 17.62 19.93 -4.05
#